data_AF-A0A094PF84-F1
#
_entry.id   AF-A0A094PF84-F1
#
_cell.length_a   1.000
_cell.length_b   1.000
_cell.length_c   1.000
_cell.angle_alpha   90.00
_cell.angle_beta   90.00
_cell.angle_gamma   90.00
#
_symmetry.space_group_name_H-M   'P 1'
#
loop_
_entity.id
_entity.type
_entity.pdbx_description
1 polymer ?
#
loop_
_entity_poly.entity_id
_entity_poly.type
_entity_poly.pdbx_seq_one_letter_code
_entity_poly.pdbx_strand_id
1 'polypeptide(L)'
;MSKVPHEAITVGVAGALLGGVTGRIVGFPVLGTAIGALSGAVSGARRMYDWKSTRGIGAFVLDHTWALATTTASVVAIGVNSATGARIDEPLTTRQNRMTYEKGLVLRRGFAVTFGYVVNGAADRDGTLGERRRKLVTHHEDQHVWQARMFGPIYPVVYAGWFAIGSIVATVRWLVAGRKTKLIDDVDATAYYRNPFEWHAYSCDDNWPPHGVDATKVWAQPFRGSSRTPSTPR
;
A
#
# COMPACT_ATOMS: atom_id res chain seq x y z
N MET A 1 -4.67 34.28 4.14
CA MET A 1 -3.67 33.39 3.51
C MET A 1 -3.14 32.45 4.57
N SER A 2 -3.43 31.15 4.51
CA SER A 2 -2.83 30.20 5.45
C SER A 2 -1.32 30.16 5.19
N LYS A 3 -0.51 30.33 6.23
CA LYS A 3 0.95 30.20 6.10
C LYS A 3 1.24 28.78 5.63
N VAL A 4 1.96 28.64 4.52
CA VAL A 4 2.48 27.33 4.10
C VAL A 4 3.32 26.80 5.27
N PRO A 5 3.05 25.57 5.76
CA PRO A 5 3.82 25.02 6.87
C PRO A 5 5.31 25.00 6.50
N HIS A 6 6.21 25.48 7.37
CA HIS A 6 7.66 25.45 7.12
C HIS A 6 8.14 24.04 6.74
N GLU A 7 7.53 23.01 7.32
CA GLU A 7 7.81 21.62 6.99
C GLU A 7 7.50 21.27 5.53
N ALA A 8 6.45 21.82 4.92
CA ALA A 8 6.17 21.60 3.50
C ALA A 8 7.31 22.11 2.61
N ILE A 9 7.87 23.28 2.93
CA ILE A 9 8.98 23.85 2.18
C ILE A 9 10.24 23.01 2.39
N THR A 10 10.61 22.73 3.64
CA THR A 10 11.83 21.98 3.96
C THR A 10 11.80 20.57 3.37
N VAL A 11 10.70 19.84 3.55
CA VAL A 11 10.54 18.47 3.06
C VAL A 11 10.40 18.46 1.54
N GLY A 12 9.75 19.47 0.93
CA GLY A 12 9.72 19.66 -0.51
C GLY A 12 11.11 19.86 -1.12
N VAL A 13 11.93 20.76 -0.57
CA VAL A 13 13.30 21.00 -1.06
C VAL A 13 14.17 19.76 -0.87
N ALA A 14 14.14 19.13 0.31
CA ALA A 14 14.91 17.92 0.56
C ALA A 14 14.48 16.77 -0.36
N GLY A 15 13.17 16.60 -0.56
CA GLY A 15 12.61 15.61 -1.49
C GLY A 15 13.04 15.87 -2.94
N ALA A 16 13.07 17.13 -3.38
CA ALA A 16 13.54 17.51 -4.71
C ALA A 16 15.01 17.13 -4.93
N LEU A 17 15.87 17.37 -3.94
CA LEU A 17 17.29 17.01 -4.02
C LEU A 17 17.49 15.50 -4.10
N LEU A 18 16.87 14.73 -3.20
CA LEU A 18 16.97 13.27 -3.18
C LEU A 18 16.39 12.64 -4.46
N GLY A 19 15.22 13.13 -4.89
CA GLY A 19 14.55 12.70 -6.11
C GLY A 19 15.34 13.06 -7.36
N GLY A 20 15.98 14.23 -7.39
CA GLY A 20 16.83 14.67 -8.50
C GLY A 20 18.11 13.84 -8.64
N VAL A 21 18.77 13.52 -7.53
CA VAL A 21 19.94 12.62 -7.51
C VAL A 21 19.55 11.24 -8.02
N THR A 22 18.46 10.67 -7.51
CA THR A 22 17.96 9.36 -7.93
C THR A 22 17.53 9.37 -9.41
N GLY A 23 16.77 10.39 -9.81
CA GLY A 23 16.33 10.60 -11.18
C GLY A 23 17.52 10.67 -12.14
N ARG A 24 18.63 11.32 -11.75
CA ARG A 24 19.86 11.37 -12.54
C ARG A 24 20.45 9.98 -12.77
N ILE A 25 20.47 9.11 -11.75
CA ILE A 25 21.00 7.74 -11.85
C ILE A 25 20.22 6.93 -12.90
N VAL A 26 18.91 7.12 -12.98
CA VAL A 26 18.03 6.39 -13.91
C VAL A 26 17.73 7.14 -15.22
N GLY A 27 18.40 8.27 -15.48
CA GLY A 27 18.28 9.02 -16.74
C GLY A 27 17.13 10.05 -16.81
N PHE A 28 16.42 10.31 -15.72
CA PHE A 28 15.28 11.24 -15.65
C PHE A 28 15.38 12.26 -14.48
N PRO A 29 16.44 13.09 -14.41
CA PRO A 29 16.69 13.99 -13.27
C PRO A 29 15.58 15.03 -13.05
N VAL A 30 15.04 15.61 -14.12
CA VAL A 30 13.96 16.63 -14.02
C VAL A 30 12.70 16.01 -13.42
N LEU A 31 12.30 14.84 -13.93
CA LEU A 31 11.14 14.13 -13.42
C LEU A 31 11.33 13.71 -11.96
N GLY A 32 12.50 13.14 -11.62
CA GLY A 32 12.80 12.77 -10.24
C GLY A 32 12.77 13.96 -9.27
N THR A 33 13.30 15.11 -9.69
CA THR A 33 13.26 16.36 -8.91
C THR A 33 11.81 16.82 -8.70
N ALA A 34 11.00 16.83 -9.76
CA ALA A 34 9.60 17.28 -9.68
C ALA A 34 8.76 16.37 -8.77
N ILE A 35 8.91 15.05 -8.91
CA ILE A 35 8.19 14.07 -8.08
C ILE A 35 8.62 14.20 -6.63
N GLY A 36 9.93 14.29 -6.37
CA GLY A 36 10.45 14.46 -5.03
C GLY A 36 9.99 15.77 -4.37
N ALA A 37 9.96 16.87 -5.12
CA ALA A 37 9.47 18.16 -4.66
C ALA A 37 7.98 18.10 -4.27
N LEU A 38 7.15 17.57 -5.17
CA LEU A 38 5.70 17.51 -4.97
C LEU A 38 5.33 16.56 -3.83
N SER A 39 5.90 15.35 -3.83
CA SER A 39 5.75 14.37 -2.75
C SER A 39 6.18 14.97 -1.40
N GLY A 40 7.37 15.58 -1.36
CA GLY A 40 7.92 16.18 -0.14
C GLY A 40 7.08 17.34 0.38
N ALA A 41 6.60 18.22 -0.50
CA ALA A 41 5.77 19.34 -0.11
C ALA A 41 4.41 18.90 0.44
N VAL A 42 3.75 17.95 -0.21
CA VAL A 42 2.44 17.43 0.21
C VAL A 42 2.55 16.66 1.52
N SER A 43 3.54 15.77 1.64
CA SER A 43 3.80 15.03 2.87
C SER A 43 4.19 15.94 4.05
N GLY A 44 5.01 16.96 3.80
CA GLY A 44 5.39 17.97 4.81
C GLY A 44 4.21 18.85 5.23
N ALA A 45 3.34 19.26 4.30
CA ALA A 45 2.11 20.01 4.61
C ALA A 45 1.16 19.20 5.51
N ARG A 46 1.17 17.88 5.38
CA ARG A 46 0.41 16.94 6.22
C ARG A 46 1.18 16.40 7.41
N ARG A 47 2.43 16.84 7.63
CA ARG A 47 3.30 16.38 8.72
C ARG A 47 3.36 14.85 8.80
N MET A 48 3.46 14.20 7.65
CA MET A 48 3.28 12.75 7.51
C MET A 48 4.35 11.94 8.24
N TYR A 49 5.62 12.34 8.09
CA TYR A 49 6.76 11.59 8.64
C TYR A 49 6.93 11.83 10.13
N ASP A 50 7.18 10.77 10.89
CA ASP A 50 7.57 10.86 12.29
C ASP A 50 9.08 11.14 12.42
N TRP A 51 9.44 12.42 12.43
CA TRP A 51 10.83 12.85 12.54
C TRP A 51 11.52 12.48 13.87
N LYS A 52 10.75 12.07 14.88
CA LYS A 52 11.32 11.62 16.17
C LYS A 52 11.79 10.17 16.14
N SER A 53 11.44 9.40 15.10
CA SER A 53 11.86 8.02 14.96
C SER A 53 12.78 7.81 13.76
N THR A 54 13.73 6.89 13.92
CA THR A 54 14.58 6.40 12.82
C THR A 54 13.74 5.80 11.70
N ARG A 55 12.60 5.18 12.05
CA ARG A 55 11.61 4.67 11.09
C ARG A 55 11.04 5.79 10.22
N GLY A 56 10.71 6.96 10.78
CA GLY A 56 10.19 8.07 9.98
C GLY A 56 11.23 8.77 9.12
N ILE A 57 12.47 8.91 9.61
CA ILE A 57 13.60 9.40 8.81
C ILE A 57 13.87 8.44 7.63
N GLY A 58 13.93 7.14 7.92
CA GLY A 58 14.12 6.10 6.90
C GLY A 58 12.99 6.08 5.87
N ALA A 59 11.74 6.22 6.31
CA ALA A 59 10.59 6.34 5.42
C ALA A 59 10.74 7.50 4.43
N PHE A 60 11.11 8.70 4.91
CA PHE A 60 11.33 9.86 4.04
C PHE A 60 12.44 9.63 3.01
N VAL A 61 13.59 9.13 3.46
CA VAL A 61 14.74 8.90 2.58
C VAL A 61 14.38 7.87 1.52
N LEU A 62 13.77 6.74 1.89
CA LEU A 62 13.38 5.69 0.96
C LEU A 62 12.35 6.20 -0.05
N ASP A 63 11.31 6.91 0.38
CA ASP A 63 10.26 7.45 -0.51
C ASP A 63 10.84 8.38 -1.58
N HIS A 64 11.91 9.12 -1.27
CA HIS A 64 12.52 10.11 -2.18
C HIS A 64 13.81 9.61 -2.85
N THR A 65 14.18 8.34 -2.64
CA THR A 65 15.32 7.69 -3.30
C THR A 65 14.92 6.35 -3.89
N TRP A 66 15.19 5.25 -3.19
CA TRP A 66 14.98 3.89 -3.65
C TRP A 66 13.53 3.60 -4.08
N ALA A 67 12.55 4.12 -3.35
CA ALA A 67 11.14 3.90 -3.61
C ALA A 67 10.49 4.98 -4.49
N LEU A 68 11.29 5.83 -5.16
CA LEU A 68 10.80 6.96 -5.97
C LEU A 68 9.80 6.53 -7.06
N ALA A 69 9.98 5.35 -7.64
CA ALA A 69 9.02 4.77 -8.59
C ALA A 69 7.64 4.55 -7.96
N THR A 70 7.57 3.98 -6.75
CA THR A 70 6.28 3.81 -6.05
C THR A 70 5.74 5.13 -5.47
N THR A 71 6.62 6.08 -5.11
CA THR A 71 6.24 7.45 -4.74
C THR A 71 5.62 8.21 -5.91
N THR A 72 6.04 7.91 -7.14
CA THR A 72 5.37 8.43 -8.35
C THR A 72 3.90 8.01 -8.38
N ALA A 73 3.61 6.75 -8.06
CA ALA A 73 2.24 6.26 -7.94
C ALA A 73 1.48 6.94 -6.79
N SER A 74 2.14 7.23 -5.66
CA SER A 74 1.58 8.03 -4.57
C SER A 74 1.16 9.42 -5.04
N VAL A 75 2.01 10.12 -5.79
CA VAL A 75 1.72 11.45 -6.35
C VAL A 75 0.51 11.41 -7.29
N VAL A 76 0.43 10.40 -8.15
CA VAL A 76 -0.74 10.20 -9.03
C VAL A 76 -2.01 9.97 -8.19
N ALA A 77 -1.95 9.08 -7.19
CA ALA A 77 -3.09 8.81 -6.31
C ALA A 77 -3.55 10.06 -5.56
N ILE A 78 -2.62 10.87 -5.05
CA ILE A 78 -2.90 12.17 -4.41
C ILE A 78 -3.60 13.12 -5.38
N GLY A 79 -3.12 13.20 -6.63
CA GLY A 79 -3.73 14.03 -7.67
C GLY A 79 -5.18 13.64 -7.97
N VAL A 80 -5.43 12.34 -8.19
CA VAL A 80 -6.78 11.79 -8.40
C VAL A 80 -7.67 12.07 -7.19
N ASN A 81 -7.19 11.76 -5.99
CA ASN A 81 -7.95 11.97 -4.75
C ASN A 81 -8.31 13.44 -4.52
N SER A 82 -7.38 14.35 -4.84
CA SER A 82 -7.62 15.79 -4.75
C SER A 82 -8.69 16.23 -5.75
N ALA A 83 -8.64 15.73 -6.99
CA ALA A 83 -9.64 16.03 -8.01
C ALA A 83 -11.04 15.48 -7.66
N THR A 84 -11.11 14.36 -6.95
CA THR A 84 -12.39 13.74 -6.53
C THR A 84 -12.88 14.21 -5.16
N GLY A 85 -12.16 15.12 -4.49
CA GLY A 85 -12.52 15.59 -3.14
C GLY A 85 -12.41 14.53 -2.05
N ALA A 86 -11.56 13.52 -2.22
CA ALA A 86 -11.35 12.49 -1.21
C ALA A 86 -10.72 13.07 0.04
N ARG A 87 -11.20 12.65 1.21
CA ARG A 87 -10.78 13.18 2.51
C ARG A 87 -9.64 12.35 3.10
N ILE A 88 -8.65 13.06 3.64
CA ILE A 88 -7.55 12.48 4.39
C ILE A 88 -8.02 12.21 5.83
N ASP A 89 -7.72 11.01 6.34
CA ASP A 89 -7.81 10.71 7.76
C ASP A 89 -6.53 11.21 8.45
N GLU A 90 -6.65 12.36 9.13
CA GLU A 90 -5.51 13.00 9.80
C GLU A 90 -4.90 12.14 10.92
N PRO A 91 -5.67 11.44 11.78
CA PRO A 91 -5.11 10.54 12.78
C PRO A 91 -4.26 9.39 12.22
N LEU A 92 -4.63 8.86 11.04
CA LEU A 92 -3.87 7.82 10.34
C LEU A 92 -2.79 8.38 9.38
N THR A 93 -2.61 9.70 9.34
CA THR A 93 -1.63 10.37 8.46
C THR A 93 -0.55 11.10 9.23
N THR A 94 -0.94 11.98 10.15
CA THR A 94 0.00 12.86 10.87
C THR A 94 0.95 12.03 11.73
N ARG A 95 2.26 12.13 11.46
CA ARG A 95 3.34 11.37 12.11
C ARG A 95 3.13 9.84 12.06
N GLN A 96 2.47 9.35 11.02
CA GLN A 96 2.22 7.92 10.82
C GLN A 96 3.08 7.29 9.71
N ASN A 97 3.94 8.08 9.04
CA ASN A 97 4.77 7.65 7.92
C ASN A 97 3.96 7.10 6.73
N ARG A 98 2.69 7.46 6.61
CA ARG A 98 1.79 7.11 5.48
C ARG A 98 0.73 8.19 5.34
N MET A 99 0.14 8.31 4.16
CA MET A 99 -1.00 9.20 3.92
C MET A 99 -2.24 8.37 3.68
N THR A 100 -3.25 8.55 4.52
CA THR A 100 -4.43 7.70 4.51
C THR A 100 -5.65 8.51 4.08
N TYR A 101 -6.35 8.03 3.05
CA TYR A 101 -7.64 8.57 2.63
C TYR A 101 -8.78 7.66 3.12
N GLU A 102 -9.84 8.26 3.68
CA GLU A 102 -11.05 7.54 4.10
C GLU A 102 -11.66 6.78 2.91
N LYS A 103 -11.69 7.43 1.75
CA LYS A 103 -12.11 6.89 0.45
C LYS A 103 -10.96 7.06 -0.55
N GLY A 104 -11.26 7.46 -1.79
CA GLY A 104 -10.25 7.75 -2.80
C GLY A 104 -10.15 6.68 -3.88
N LEU A 105 -9.01 6.67 -4.56
CA LEU A 105 -8.72 5.76 -5.67
C LEU A 105 -8.64 4.32 -5.16
N VAL A 106 -9.67 3.53 -5.45
CA VAL A 106 -9.74 2.09 -5.12
C VAL A 106 -9.95 1.26 -6.38
N LEU A 107 -9.28 0.11 -6.47
CA LEU A 107 -9.40 -0.81 -7.60
C LEU A 107 -10.65 -1.71 -7.50
N ARG A 108 -11.06 -2.03 -6.27
CA ARG A 108 -12.22 -2.87 -5.97
C ARG A 108 -13.00 -2.28 -4.79
N ARG A 109 -14.31 -2.14 -4.93
CA ARG A 109 -15.17 -1.57 -3.87
C ARG A 109 -15.11 -2.42 -2.59
N GLY A 110 -14.77 -1.79 -1.47
CA GLY A 110 -14.65 -2.42 -0.14
C GLY A 110 -13.22 -2.86 0.22
N PHE A 111 -12.28 -2.78 -0.72
CA PHE A 111 -10.87 -3.05 -0.48
C PHE A 111 -10.14 -1.73 -0.20
N ALA A 112 -9.20 -1.78 0.73
CA ALA A 112 -8.17 -0.76 0.79
C ALA A 112 -7.11 -1.06 -0.29
N VAL A 113 -6.38 -0.04 -0.72
CA VAL A 113 -5.27 -0.22 -1.66
C VAL A 113 -4.17 0.78 -1.36
N THR A 114 -2.93 0.30 -1.45
CA THR A 114 -1.73 1.10 -1.21
C THR A 114 -1.00 1.41 -2.51
N PHE A 115 -0.71 2.69 -2.75
CA PHE A 115 0.17 3.19 -3.80
C PHE A 115 1.36 3.90 -3.16
N GLY A 116 2.51 3.24 -3.09
CA GLY A 116 3.68 3.76 -2.35
C GLY A 116 3.34 3.99 -0.89
N TYR A 117 3.40 5.24 -0.42
CA TYR A 117 3.03 5.59 0.97
C TYR A 117 1.57 6.00 1.15
N VAL A 118 0.75 5.99 0.09
CA VAL A 118 -0.65 6.43 0.13
C VAL A 118 -1.57 5.22 0.24
N VAL A 119 -2.39 5.20 1.29
CA VAL A 119 -3.44 4.21 1.53
C VAL A 119 -4.80 4.82 1.17
N ASN A 120 -5.57 4.13 0.34
CA ASN A 120 -6.91 4.53 -0.07
C ASN A 120 -7.97 3.58 0.44
N GLY A 121 -9.19 4.09 0.60
CA GLY A 121 -10.34 3.28 0.99
C GLY A 121 -10.24 2.79 2.43
N ALA A 122 -9.71 3.59 3.35
CA ALA A 122 -9.58 3.18 4.75
C ALA A 122 -10.95 2.91 5.41
N ALA A 123 -11.96 3.72 5.12
CA ALA A 123 -13.30 3.57 5.67
C ALA A 123 -14.06 2.40 5.01
N ASP A 124 -15.07 1.88 5.71
CA ASP A 124 -15.99 0.88 5.17
C ASP A 124 -16.99 1.51 4.18
N ARG A 125 -17.90 0.70 3.63
CA ARG A 125 -18.90 1.09 2.63
C ARG A 125 -19.87 2.17 3.12
N ASP A 126 -20.13 2.21 4.42
CA ASP A 126 -20.94 3.24 5.08
C ASP A 126 -20.17 4.55 5.30
N GLY A 127 -18.86 4.58 4.98
CA GLY A 127 -17.98 5.72 5.17
C GLY A 127 -17.43 5.84 6.59
N THR A 128 -17.61 4.84 7.45
CA THR A 128 -17.10 4.85 8.82
C THR A 128 -15.76 4.12 8.94
N LEU A 129 -14.89 4.63 9.80
CA LEU A 129 -13.60 4.00 10.12
C LEU A 129 -13.71 3.26 11.46
N GLY A 130 -14.27 2.05 11.42
CA GLY A 130 -14.35 1.17 12.58
C GLY A 130 -13.00 0.57 13.00
N GLU A 131 -12.97 -0.11 14.14
CA GLU A 131 -11.75 -0.71 14.71
C GLU A 131 -11.08 -1.71 13.74
N ARG A 132 -11.86 -2.60 13.12
CA ARG A 132 -11.34 -3.57 12.15
C ARG A 132 -10.68 -2.90 10.94
N ARG A 133 -11.28 -1.82 10.43
CA ARG A 133 -10.74 -1.04 9.30
C ARG A 133 -9.50 -0.25 9.70
N ARG A 134 -9.47 0.30 10.92
CA ARG A 134 -8.26 0.92 11.48
C ARG A 134 -7.13 -0.10 11.59
N LYS A 135 -7.41 -1.33 12.05
CA LYS A 135 -6.44 -2.43 12.10
C LYS A 135 -5.93 -2.81 10.71
N LEU A 136 -6.84 -2.92 9.73
CA LEU A 136 -6.46 -3.15 8.33
C LEU A 136 -5.43 -2.09 7.87
N VAL A 137 -5.69 -0.80 8.08
CA VAL A 137 -4.73 0.23 7.69
C VAL A 137 -3.39 0.10 8.43
N THR A 138 -3.41 -0.10 9.75
CA THR A 138 -2.20 -0.05 10.58
C THR A 138 -1.37 -1.33 10.54
N HIS A 139 -1.98 -2.48 10.24
CA HIS A 139 -1.32 -3.79 10.30
C HIS A 139 -1.23 -4.49 8.95
N HIS A 140 -2.14 -4.23 8.01
CA HIS A 140 -2.14 -4.78 6.66
C HIS A 140 -1.53 -3.79 5.66
N GLU A 141 -2.17 -2.64 5.46
CA GLU A 141 -1.73 -1.65 4.47
C GLU A 141 -0.37 -1.04 4.82
N ASP A 142 -0.06 -0.86 6.11
CA ASP A 142 1.29 -0.45 6.53
C ASP A 142 2.36 -1.44 6.04
N GLN A 143 2.05 -2.74 5.93
CA GLN A 143 3.00 -3.70 5.33
C GLN A 143 3.21 -3.43 3.86
N HIS A 144 2.16 -3.11 3.08
CA HIS A 144 2.34 -2.75 1.67
C HIS A 144 3.13 -1.46 1.49
N VAL A 145 2.93 -0.47 2.36
CA VAL A 145 3.75 0.75 2.38
C VAL A 145 5.22 0.39 2.61
N TRP A 146 5.52 -0.47 3.58
CA TRP A 146 6.90 -0.88 3.89
C TRP A 146 7.48 -1.83 2.86
N GLN A 147 6.69 -2.70 2.24
CA GLN A 147 7.12 -3.54 1.12
C GLN A 147 7.51 -2.64 -0.07
N ALA A 148 6.70 -1.62 -0.40
CA ALA A 148 7.05 -0.64 -1.42
C ALA A 148 8.35 0.09 -1.10
N ARG A 149 8.57 0.49 0.16
CA ARG A 149 9.82 1.14 0.60
C ARG A 149 11.04 0.23 0.55
N MET A 150 10.92 -1.01 1.01
CA MET A 150 12.05 -1.93 1.13
C MET A 150 12.46 -2.51 -0.22
N PHE A 151 11.51 -2.85 -1.07
CA PHE A 151 11.78 -3.44 -2.39
C PHE A 151 11.78 -2.40 -3.51
N GLY A 152 11.36 -1.16 -3.26
CA GLY A 152 11.40 -0.05 -4.21
C GLY A 152 10.72 -0.42 -5.54
N PRO A 153 11.39 -0.23 -6.69
CA PRO A 153 10.81 -0.54 -8.00
C PRO A 153 10.58 -2.04 -8.22
N ILE A 154 11.23 -2.92 -7.46
CA ILE A 154 11.07 -4.38 -7.60
C ILE A 154 9.69 -4.82 -7.08
N TYR A 155 9.15 -4.13 -6.08
CA TYR A 155 7.86 -4.47 -5.47
C TYR A 155 6.71 -4.63 -6.48
N PRO A 156 6.33 -3.58 -7.25
CA PRO A 156 5.23 -3.69 -8.19
C PRO A 156 5.49 -4.72 -9.30
N VAL A 157 6.75 -4.90 -9.71
CA VAL A 157 7.11 -5.89 -10.74
C VAL A 157 6.87 -7.31 -10.25
N VAL A 158 7.37 -7.65 -9.06
CA VAL A 158 7.18 -8.98 -8.47
C VAL A 158 5.71 -9.22 -8.13
N TYR A 159 5.03 -8.21 -7.55
CA TYR A 159 3.61 -8.31 -7.22
C TYR A 159 2.76 -8.57 -8.48
N ALA A 160 2.91 -7.74 -9.51
CA ALA A 160 2.14 -7.87 -10.74
C ALA A 160 2.52 -9.13 -11.53
N GLY A 161 3.81 -9.48 -11.57
CA GLY A 161 4.30 -10.72 -12.19
C GLY A 161 3.71 -11.97 -11.54
N TRP A 162 3.68 -12.01 -10.19
CA TRP A 162 3.01 -13.09 -9.45
C TRP A 162 1.53 -13.16 -9.80
N PHE A 163 0.84 -12.01 -9.79
CA PHE A 163 -0.58 -11.95 -10.10
C PHE A 163 -0.87 -12.45 -11.54
N ALA A 164 -0.04 -12.06 -12.52
CA ALA A 164 -0.19 -12.48 -13.90
C ALA A 164 0.00 -14.00 -14.06
N ILE A 165 1.09 -14.55 -13.52
CA ILE A 165 1.36 -16.00 -13.57
C ILE A 165 0.26 -16.77 -12.83
N GLY A 166 -0.10 -16.33 -11.62
CA GLY A 166 -1.15 -16.95 -10.82
C GLY A 166 -2.52 -16.93 -11.52
N SER A 167 -2.84 -15.86 -12.24
CA SER A 167 -4.08 -15.76 -13.02
C SER A 167 -4.10 -16.77 -14.16
N ILE A 168 -3.00 -16.91 -14.91
CA ILE A 168 -2.86 -17.91 -15.97
C ILE A 168 -3.06 -19.32 -15.41
N VAL A 169 -2.37 -19.65 -14.31
CA VAL A 169 -2.48 -20.96 -13.64
C VAL A 169 -3.91 -21.22 -13.16
N ALA A 170 -4.56 -20.23 -12.53
CA ALA A 170 -5.95 -20.34 -12.09
C ALA A 170 -6.91 -20.60 -13.26
N THR A 171 -6.76 -19.85 -14.37
CA THR A 171 -7.59 -20.04 -15.57
C THR A 171 -7.41 -21.43 -16.17
N VAL A 172 -6.17 -21.92 -16.30
CA VAL A 172 -5.93 -23.28 -16.82
C VAL A 172 -6.56 -24.33 -15.91
N ARG A 173 -6.37 -24.23 -14.59
CA ARG A 173 -6.97 -25.17 -13.62
C ARG A 173 -8.50 -25.14 -13.68
N TRP A 174 -9.09 -23.95 -13.76
CA TRP A 174 -10.54 -23.77 -13.85
C TRP A 174 -11.11 -24.39 -15.14
N LEU A 175 -10.42 -24.24 -16.27
CA LEU A 175 -10.79 -24.86 -17.55
C LEU A 175 -10.73 -26.40 -17.47
N VAL A 176 -9.64 -26.95 -16.91
CA VAL A 176 -9.44 -28.41 -16.81
C VAL A 176 -10.37 -29.06 -15.79
N ALA A 177 -10.71 -28.37 -14.70
CA ALA A 177 -11.59 -28.88 -13.64
C ALA A 177 -13.10 -28.81 -13.98
N GLY A 178 -13.46 -28.43 -15.20
CA GLY A 178 -14.84 -28.36 -15.65
C GLY A 178 -15.64 -27.17 -15.11
N ARG A 179 -14.97 -26.07 -14.73
CA ARG A 179 -15.61 -24.78 -14.42
C ARG A 179 -16.64 -24.80 -13.29
N LYS A 180 -16.43 -25.64 -12.27
CA LYS A 180 -17.37 -25.84 -11.14
C LYS A 180 -17.51 -24.62 -10.21
N THR A 181 -16.55 -23.70 -10.26
CA THR A 181 -16.45 -22.47 -9.46
C THR A 181 -16.48 -21.24 -10.36
N LYS A 182 -16.61 -20.04 -9.80
CA LYS A 182 -16.39 -18.81 -10.59
C LYS A 182 -14.89 -18.64 -10.81
N LEU A 183 -14.51 -18.31 -12.05
CA LEU A 183 -13.10 -18.11 -12.41
C LEU A 183 -12.40 -17.09 -11.47
N ILE A 184 -13.09 -15.99 -11.14
CA ILE A 184 -12.55 -14.95 -10.28
C ILE A 184 -12.20 -15.46 -8.88
N ASP A 185 -12.95 -16.42 -8.34
CA ASP A 185 -12.67 -16.98 -7.01
C ASP A 185 -11.37 -17.81 -7.03
N ASP A 186 -11.12 -18.54 -8.12
CA ASP A 186 -9.87 -19.30 -8.29
C ASP A 186 -8.68 -18.39 -8.60
N VAL A 187 -8.89 -17.29 -9.33
CA VAL A 187 -7.88 -16.25 -9.55
C VAL A 187 -7.55 -15.55 -8.24
N ASP A 188 -8.54 -15.09 -7.47
CA ASP A 188 -8.32 -14.45 -6.17
C ASP A 188 -7.54 -15.41 -5.24
N ALA A 189 -7.91 -16.69 -5.16
CA ALA A 189 -7.18 -17.66 -4.35
C ALA A 189 -5.72 -17.88 -4.79
N THR A 190 -5.48 -17.99 -6.10
CA THR A 190 -4.16 -18.39 -6.65
C THR A 190 -3.22 -17.21 -6.90
N ALA A 191 -3.75 -16.10 -7.40
CA ALA A 191 -3.00 -14.93 -7.86
C ALA A 191 -2.91 -13.83 -6.80
N TYR A 192 -3.96 -13.65 -6.01
CA TYR A 192 -4.04 -12.60 -4.99
C TYR A 192 -3.64 -13.14 -3.61
N TYR A 193 -4.45 -14.01 -3.00
CA TYR A 193 -4.21 -14.45 -1.62
C TYR A 193 -2.91 -15.26 -1.47
N ARG A 194 -2.51 -16.03 -2.49
CA ARG A 194 -1.23 -16.73 -2.49
C ARG A 194 -0.02 -15.86 -2.82
N ASN A 195 -0.22 -14.60 -3.20
CA ASN A 195 0.90 -13.67 -3.36
C ASN A 195 1.64 -13.53 -2.03
N PRO A 196 2.98 -13.69 -2.00
CA PRO A 196 3.75 -13.64 -0.75
C PRO A 196 3.60 -12.30 -0.02
N PHE A 197 3.37 -11.20 -0.74
CA PHE A 197 3.17 -9.87 -0.14
C PHE A 197 1.81 -9.75 0.55
N GLU A 198 0.75 -10.22 -0.08
CA GLU A 198 -0.61 -10.30 0.49
C GLU A 198 -0.66 -11.26 1.66
N TRP A 199 -0.08 -12.46 1.49
CA TRP A 199 0.03 -13.46 2.55
C TRP A 199 0.72 -12.90 3.80
N HIS A 200 1.85 -12.20 3.60
CA HIS A 200 2.54 -11.50 4.68
C HIS A 200 1.66 -10.43 5.34
N ALA A 201 1.03 -9.56 4.55
CA ALA A 201 0.20 -8.46 5.07
C ALA A 201 -1.01 -8.97 5.86
N TYR A 202 -1.73 -9.99 5.35
CA TYR A 202 -2.83 -10.63 6.07
C TYR A 202 -2.39 -11.37 7.33
N SER A 203 -1.19 -11.96 7.30
CA SER A 203 -0.61 -12.59 8.49
C SER A 203 -0.31 -11.55 9.57
N CYS A 204 0.18 -10.36 9.20
CA CYS A 204 0.43 -9.27 10.16
C CYS A 204 -0.84 -8.62 10.71
N ASP A 205 -1.96 -8.71 9.99
CA ASP A 205 -3.29 -8.23 10.43
C ASP A 205 -4.09 -9.30 11.21
N ASP A 206 -3.50 -10.46 11.50
CA ASP A 206 -4.17 -11.64 12.10
C ASP A 206 -5.45 -12.05 11.36
N ASN A 207 -5.49 -11.85 10.05
CA ASN A 207 -6.65 -12.12 9.19
C ASN A 207 -6.29 -13.15 8.10
N TRP A 208 -5.42 -14.11 8.44
CA TRP A 208 -5.03 -15.19 7.55
C TRP A 208 -5.62 -16.54 8.03
N PRO A 209 -6.34 -17.28 7.16
CA PRO A 209 -6.83 -16.85 5.85
C PRO A 209 -7.94 -15.78 6.00
N PRO A 210 -8.14 -14.89 5.01
CA PRO A 210 -9.20 -13.90 5.07
C PRO A 210 -10.59 -14.54 5.08
N HIS A 211 -11.56 -13.88 5.75
CA HIS A 211 -12.93 -14.36 5.80
C HIS A 211 -13.53 -14.57 4.40
N GLY A 212 -14.13 -15.74 4.17
CA GLY A 212 -14.73 -16.11 2.89
C GLY A 212 -13.76 -16.72 1.87
N VAL A 213 -12.47 -16.88 2.22
CA VAL A 213 -11.49 -17.58 1.40
C VAL A 213 -11.41 -19.05 1.83
N ASP A 214 -11.44 -19.96 0.85
CA ASP A 214 -11.23 -21.39 1.08
C ASP A 214 -9.77 -21.64 1.51
N ALA A 215 -9.59 -22.00 2.78
CA ALA A 215 -8.28 -22.24 3.39
C ALA A 215 -7.47 -23.35 2.68
N THR A 216 -8.14 -24.28 2.00
CA THR A 216 -7.47 -25.37 1.26
C THR A 216 -6.79 -24.90 -0.02
N LYS A 217 -7.13 -23.70 -0.51
CA LYS A 217 -6.60 -23.14 -1.76
C LYS A 217 -5.43 -22.17 -1.55
N VAL A 218 -5.13 -21.80 -0.31
CA VAL A 218 -4.11 -20.80 0.02
C VAL A 218 -2.99 -21.40 0.89
N TRP A 219 -2.01 -20.60 1.28
CA TRP A 219 -0.97 -21.04 2.23
C TRP A 219 -1.61 -21.52 3.54
N ALA A 220 -1.23 -22.72 3.98
CA ALA A 220 -1.87 -23.38 5.12
C ALA A 220 -1.64 -22.65 6.46
N GLN A 221 -0.51 -21.97 6.60
CA GLN A 221 -0.12 -21.29 7.84
C GLN A 221 0.13 -19.80 7.56
N PRO A 222 -0.11 -18.91 8.54
CA PRO A 222 0.36 -17.53 8.47
C PRO A 222 1.89 -17.47 8.44
N PHE A 223 2.44 -16.38 7.91
CA PHE A 223 3.89 -16.15 7.79
C PHE A 223 4.62 -16.24 9.14
N ARG A 224 4.00 -15.73 10.22
CA ARG A 224 4.45 -15.96 11.58
C ARG A 224 3.64 -17.14 12.10
N GLY A 225 4.25 -18.31 12.28
CA GLY A 225 3.58 -19.50 12.81
C GLY A 225 2.75 -19.12 14.05
N SER A 226 1.45 -19.42 14.06
CA SER A 226 0.56 -18.85 15.07
C SER A 226 0.90 -19.41 16.45
N SER A 227 0.98 -18.54 17.45
CA SER A 227 0.81 -18.90 18.86
C SER A 227 -0.67 -18.87 19.27
N ARG A 228 -1.59 -18.94 18.31
CA ARG A 228 -3.03 -19.05 18.56
C ARG A 228 -3.56 -20.28 17.84
N THR A 229 -3.69 -21.33 18.63
CA THR A 229 -4.50 -22.51 18.34
C THR A 229 -5.86 -22.05 17.82
N PRO A 230 -6.37 -22.64 16.72
CA PRO A 230 -7.76 -22.39 16.31
C PRO A 230 -8.66 -22.78 17.47
N SER A 231 -9.44 -21.83 18.01
CA SER A 231 -10.54 -22.18 18.90
C SER A 231 -11.53 -23.00 18.08
N THR A 232 -11.70 -24.25 18.49
CA THR A 232 -12.69 -25.19 17.98
C THR A 232 -14.08 -24.52 17.91
N PRO A 233 -14.91 -24.82 16.90
CA PRO A 233 -16.29 -24.33 16.87
C PRO A 233 -17.04 -24.88 18.09
N ARG A 234 -17.82 -24.02 18.75
CA ARG A 234 -18.97 -24.46 19.55
C ARG A 234 -20.21 -24.45 18.67
#